data_AF-A0A3B3U409-F1
#
_entry.id   AF-A0A3B3U409-F1
#
_cell.length_a   1.000
_cell.length_b   1.000
_cell.length_c   1.000
_cell.angle_alpha   90.00
_cell.angle_beta   90.00
_cell.angle_gamma   90.00
#
_symmetry.space_group_name_H-M   'P 1'
#
loop_
_entity.id
_entity.type
_entity.pdbx_description
1 polymer ?
#
loop_
_entity_poly.entity_id
_entity_poly.type
_entity_poly.pdbx_seq_one_letter_code
_entity_poly.pdbx_strand_id
1 'polypeptide(L)'
;MAASTRSQVISLYKMMLKESSRFPSYNYRTYALRRVRDAFRANREVEDPKAVERLMDEGEQMLALIQRQVKIKNEFQSETDRLSCWQGIMGNKTMKRRGMLLY
;
A
#
# COMPACT_ATOMS: atom_id res chain seq x y z
N MET A 1 18.71 -18.17 11.42
CA MET A 1 18.31 -16.76 11.17
C MET A 1 17.20 -16.59 10.10
N ALA A 2 16.71 -17.64 9.41
CA ALA A 2 15.64 -17.49 8.38
C ALA A 2 14.19 -17.47 8.92
N ALA A 3 13.93 -18.03 10.11
CA ALA A 3 12.60 -17.99 10.71
C ALA A 3 12.18 -16.56 11.15
N SER A 4 13.16 -15.70 11.45
CA SER A 4 12.93 -14.30 11.83
C SER A 4 12.39 -13.50 10.66
N THR A 5 13.02 -13.60 9.47
CA THR A 5 12.65 -12.81 8.29
C THR A 5 11.27 -13.17 7.78
N ARG A 6 10.92 -14.46 7.68
CA ARG A 6 9.55 -14.88 7.30
C ARG A 6 8.49 -14.36 8.25
N SER A 7 8.77 -14.36 9.55
CA SER A 7 7.82 -13.88 10.57
C SER A 7 7.64 -12.36 10.48
N GLN A 8 8.72 -11.62 10.23
CA GLN A 8 8.69 -10.17 9.99
C GLN A 8 7.88 -9.82 8.73
N VAL A 9 8.10 -10.51 7.60
CA VAL A 9 7.33 -10.33 6.36
C VAL A 9 5.84 -10.54 6.60
N ILE A 10 5.46 -11.59 7.31
CA ILE A 10 4.05 -11.88 7.64
C ILE A 10 3.46 -10.79 8.54
N SER A 11 4.22 -10.33 9.54
CA SER A 11 3.79 -9.24 10.42
C SER A 11 3.55 -7.96 9.63
N LEU A 12 4.50 -7.56 8.79
CA LEU A 12 4.41 -6.38 7.94
C LEU A 12 3.20 -6.47 7.00
N TYR A 13 2.98 -7.61 6.35
CA TYR A 13 1.81 -7.84 5.51
C TYR A 13 0.49 -7.64 6.26
N LYS A 14 0.35 -8.24 7.46
CA LYS A 14 -0.85 -8.09 8.30
C LYS A 14 -1.06 -6.64 8.72
N MET A 15 0.01 -5.93 9.10
CA MET A 15 -0.04 -4.52 9.47
C MET A 15 -0.49 -3.66 8.28
N MET A 16 0.06 -3.86 7.10
CA MET A 16 -0.33 -3.12 5.89
C MET A 16 -1.80 -3.37 5.51
N LEU A 17 -2.29 -4.60 5.62
CA LEU A 17 -3.72 -4.89 5.39
C LEU A 17 -4.61 -4.21 6.42
N LYS A 18 -4.22 -4.20 7.70
CA LYS A 18 -4.95 -3.56 8.79
C LYS A 18 -5.01 -2.05 8.61
N GLU A 19 -3.89 -1.40 8.26
CA GLU A 19 -3.90 0.05 8.03
C GLU A 19 -4.65 0.41 6.74
N SER A 20 -4.54 -0.40 5.69
CA SER A 20 -5.31 -0.21 4.45
C SER A 20 -6.82 -0.34 4.65
N SER A 21 -7.29 -1.15 5.60
CA SER A 21 -8.73 -1.28 5.88
C SER A 21 -9.31 -0.05 6.60
N ARG A 22 -8.46 0.77 7.22
CA ARG A 22 -8.85 2.01 7.91
C ARG A 22 -9.12 3.17 6.96
N PHE A 23 -8.90 3.00 5.65
CA PHE A 23 -9.30 4.00 4.67
C PHE A 23 -10.83 4.17 4.66
N PRO A 24 -11.35 5.40 4.85
CA PRO A 24 -12.80 5.63 4.90
C PRO A 24 -13.49 5.41 3.55
N SER A 25 -12.84 5.81 2.45
CA SER A 25 -13.43 5.68 1.12
C SER A 25 -13.17 4.28 0.57
N TYR A 26 -14.24 3.65 0.10
CA TYR A 26 -14.25 2.27 -0.39
C TYR A 26 -13.25 2.05 -1.53
N ASN A 27 -13.15 3.01 -2.45
CA ASN A 27 -12.24 2.94 -3.59
C ASN A 27 -10.78 2.88 -3.15
N TYR A 28 -10.39 3.72 -2.19
CA TYR A 28 -9.02 3.71 -1.65
C TYR A 28 -8.73 2.46 -0.82
N ARG A 29 -9.70 2.01 -0.01
CA ARG A 29 -9.57 0.78 0.77
C ARG A 29 -9.36 -0.44 -0.12
N THR A 30 -10.23 -0.62 -1.11
CA THR A 30 -10.14 -1.76 -2.04
C THR A 30 -8.87 -1.68 -2.89
N TYR A 31 -8.49 -0.50 -3.37
CA TYR A 31 -7.26 -0.30 -4.11
C TYR A 31 -6.02 -0.62 -3.29
N ALA A 32 -5.90 -0.06 -2.07
CA ALA A 32 -4.76 -0.30 -1.19
C ALA A 32 -4.63 -1.78 -0.83
N LEU A 33 -5.74 -2.43 -0.46
CA LEU A 33 -5.75 -3.87 -0.18
C LEU A 33 -5.32 -4.71 -1.38
N ARG A 34 -5.80 -4.37 -2.59
CA ARG A 34 -5.39 -5.06 -3.82
C ARG A 34 -3.91 -4.85 -4.10
N ARG A 35 -3.43 -3.61 -4.02
CA ARG A 35 -2.02 -3.25 -4.30
C ARG A 35 -1.05 -3.95 -3.35
N VAL A 36 -1.37 -4.01 -2.05
CA VAL A 36 -0.57 -4.75 -1.05
C VAL A 36 -0.56 -6.23 -1.39
N ARG A 37 -1.71 -6.85 -1.68
CA ARG A 37 -1.76 -8.27 -2.08
C ARG A 37 -0.94 -8.56 -3.33
N ASP A 38 -1.07 -7.72 -4.36
CA ASP A 38 -0.36 -7.89 -5.63
C ASP A 38 1.15 -7.74 -5.45
N ALA A 39 1.61 -6.78 -4.63
CA ALA A 39 3.03 -6.60 -4.34
C ALA A 39 3.66 -7.81 -3.64
N PHE A 40 3.00 -8.36 -2.62
CA PHE A 40 3.51 -9.54 -1.90
C PHE A 40 3.42 -10.81 -2.76
N ARG A 41 2.43 -10.92 -3.65
CA ARG A 41 2.34 -12.03 -4.60
C ARG A 41 3.44 -11.96 -5.66
N ALA A 42 3.70 -10.78 -6.20
CA ALA A 42 4.74 -10.58 -7.22
C ALA A 42 6.15 -10.87 -6.70
N ASN A 43 6.40 -10.65 -5.39
CA ASN A 43 7.70 -10.87 -4.76
C ASN A 43 7.79 -12.19 -3.97
N ARG A 44 6.86 -13.14 -4.17
CA ARG A 44 6.83 -14.40 -3.41
C ARG A 44 8.04 -15.30 -3.68
N GLU A 45 8.57 -15.25 -4.90
CA GLU A 45 9.66 -16.11 -5.38
C GLU A 45 11.06 -15.49 -5.17
N VAL A 46 11.11 -14.32 -4.53
CA VAL A 46 12.39 -13.65 -4.24
C VAL A 46 13.05 -14.35 -3.05
N GLU A 47 14.10 -15.12 -3.32
CA GLU A 47 14.88 -15.84 -2.31
C GLU A 47 16.20 -15.13 -1.94
N ASP A 48 16.61 -14.12 -2.73
CA ASP A 48 17.84 -13.36 -2.44
C ASP A 48 17.66 -12.52 -1.17
N PRO A 49 18.45 -12.77 -0.09
CA PRO A 49 18.32 -12.05 1.17
C PRO A 49 18.49 -10.54 1.04
N LYS A 50 19.32 -10.05 0.10
CA LYS A 50 19.49 -8.60 -0.12
C LYS A 50 18.26 -7.98 -0.78
N ALA A 51 17.62 -8.71 -1.68
CA ALA A 51 16.38 -8.26 -2.30
C ALA A 51 15.22 -8.26 -1.30
N VAL A 52 15.15 -9.28 -0.43
CA VAL A 52 14.16 -9.33 0.65
C VAL A 52 14.30 -8.15 1.61
N GLU A 53 15.53 -7.81 2.02
CA GLU A 53 15.79 -6.65 2.89
C GLU A 53 15.30 -5.34 2.26
N ARG A 54 15.62 -5.09 0.98
CA ARG A 54 15.14 -3.90 0.26
C ARG A 54 13.62 -3.84 0.17
N LEU A 55 12.97 -4.98 -0.12
CA LEU A 55 11.51 -5.06 -0.21
C LEU A 55 10.84 -4.84 1.15
N MET A 56 11.48 -5.26 2.23
CA MET A 56 11.02 -4.98 3.59
C MET A 56 11.09 -3.48 3.89
N ASP A 57 12.21 -2.82 3.56
CA ASP A 57 12.36 -1.37 3.72
C ASP A 57 11.31 -0.59 2.91
N GLU A 58 11.09 -0.97 1.64
CA GLU A 58 10.04 -0.40 0.79
C GLU A 58 8.64 -0.61 1.38
N GLY A 59 8.37 -1.80 1.93
CA GLY A 59 7.12 -2.13 2.59
C GLY A 59 6.86 -1.29 3.85
N GLU A 60 7.89 -1.05 4.66
CA GLU A 60 7.82 -0.17 5.83
C GLU A 60 7.56 1.29 5.45
N GLN A 61 8.21 1.79 4.41
CA GLN A 61 7.94 3.12 3.87
C GLN A 61 6.50 3.25 3.37
N MET A 62 6.00 2.25 2.62
CA MET A 62 4.61 2.21 2.19
C MET A 62 3.63 2.19 3.37
N LEU A 63 3.94 1.43 4.42
CA LEU A 63 3.11 1.39 5.64
C LEU A 63 3.04 2.76 6.31
N ALA A 64 4.18 3.44 6.49
CA ALA A 64 4.22 4.78 7.08
C ALA A 64 3.40 5.79 6.26
N LEU A 65 3.44 5.68 4.92
CA LEU A 65 2.63 6.50 4.03
C LEU A 65 1.13 6.22 4.19
N ILE A 66 0.72 4.95 4.22
CA ILE A 66 -0.68 4.56 4.47
C ILE A 66 -1.14 5.13 5.81
N GLN A 67 -0.36 4.96 6.87
CA GLN A 67 -0.68 5.49 8.20
C GLN A 67 -0.83 7.02 8.20
N ARG A 68 0.07 7.74 7.52
CA ARG A 68 -0.01 9.20 7.37
C ARG A 68 -1.30 9.60 6.63
N GLN A 69 -1.63 8.91 5.53
CA GLN A 69 -2.82 9.20 4.73
C GLN A 69 -4.12 8.88 5.47
N VAL A 70 -4.14 7.82 6.29
CA VAL A 70 -5.26 7.50 7.18
C VAL A 70 -5.40 8.56 8.28
N LYS A 71 -4.28 9.03 8.87
CA LYS A 71 -4.29 10.02 9.96
C LYS A 71 -4.67 11.43 9.51
N ILE A 72 -4.20 11.88 8.34
CA ILE A 72 -4.54 13.20 7.75
C ILE A 72 -6.06 13.32 7.48
N LYS A 73 -6.78 12.20 7.43
CA LYS A 73 -8.20 12.19 7.06
C LYS A 73 -9.18 12.60 8.16
N ASN A 74 -8.72 12.84 9.40
CA ASN A 74 -9.58 13.47 10.39
C ASN A 74 -9.77 14.99 10.17
N GLU A 75 -9.00 15.63 9.29
CA GLU A 75 -8.98 17.10 9.21
C GLU A 75 -9.25 17.68 7.81
N PHE A 76 -9.15 16.90 6.72
CA PHE A 76 -9.40 17.40 5.36
C PHE A 76 -10.28 16.46 4.51
N GLN A 77 -11.45 16.98 4.12
CA GLN A 77 -12.53 16.31 3.38
C GLN A 77 -12.34 16.27 1.85
N SER A 78 -11.36 16.93 1.25
CA SER A 78 -11.25 16.98 -0.22
C SER A 78 -10.60 15.70 -0.80
N GLU A 79 -11.33 15.07 -1.72
CA GLU A 79 -10.96 13.80 -2.37
C GLU A 79 -9.96 13.98 -3.54
N THR A 80 -9.68 15.23 -3.92
CA THR A 80 -8.92 15.63 -5.11
C THR A 80 -7.40 15.73 -4.89
N ASP A 81 -6.92 16.13 -3.72
CA ASP A 81 -5.47 16.25 -3.43
C ASP A 81 -4.78 14.91 -3.11
N ARG A 82 -5.54 13.84 -2.95
CA ARG A 82 -5.02 12.51 -2.58
C ARG A 82 -4.50 11.71 -3.77
N LEU A 83 -5.01 11.96 -4.97
CA LEU A 83 -4.65 11.19 -6.17
C LEU A 83 -3.27 11.57 -6.72
N SER A 84 -2.88 12.84 -6.60
CA SER A 84 -1.55 13.33 -7.02
C SER A 84 -0.43 12.77 -6.13
N CYS A 85 -0.66 12.70 -4.82
CA CYS A 85 0.32 12.15 -3.86
C CYS A 85 0.57 10.65 -4.12
N TRP A 86 -0.48 9.87 -4.42
CA TRP A 86 -0.33 8.45 -4.78
C TRP A 86 0.18 8.21 -6.20
N GLN A 87 -0.07 9.13 -7.15
CA GLN A 87 0.50 9.06 -8.51
C GLN A 87 2.02 9.24 -8.53
N GLY A 88 2.57 10.06 -7.63
CA GLY A 88 4.02 10.23 -7.51
C GLY A 88 4.76 8.98 -7.00
N ILE A 89 4.07 8.09 -6.27
CA ILE A 89 4.67 6.94 -5.57
C ILE A 89 4.70 5.67 -6.44
N MET A 90 3.78 5.50 -7.41
CA MET A 90 3.55 4.19 -8.06
C MET A 90 3.96 4.07 -9.53
N GLY A 91 4.64 5.07 -10.09
CA GLY A 91 5.07 5.04 -11.48
C GLY A 91 3.90 5.11 -12.46
N ASN A 92 4.17 5.68 -13.62
CA ASN A 92 3.20 6.18 -14.58
C ASN A 92 2.47 5.03 -15.33
N LYS A 93 1.60 4.27 -14.65
CA LYS A 93 0.57 3.44 -15.31
C LYS A 93 -0.78 4.12 -15.16
N THR A 94 -0.91 5.18 -15.95
CA THR A 94 -2.14 5.79 -16.48
C THR A 94 -3.43 5.37 -15.79
N MET A 95 -3.85 6.20 -14.84
CA MET A 95 -5.25 6.34 -14.48
C MET A 95 -5.96 6.98 -15.67
N LYS A 96 -6.27 6.17 -16.69
CA LYS A 96 -7.10 6.62 -17.82
C LYS A 96 -8.45 6.95 -17.22
N ARG A 97 -8.73 8.25 -17.13
CA ARG A 97 -10.04 8.86 -16.92
C ARG A 97 -11.10 8.05 -17.68
N ARG A 98 -11.76 7.11 -17.01
CA ARG A 98 -13.00 6.50 -17.47
C ARG A 98 -13.90 6.37 -16.26
N GLY A 99 -14.84 7.31 -16.21
CA GLY A 99 -16.14 7.12 -15.58
C GLY A 99 -16.08 6.77 -14.11
N MET A 100 -15.91 7.79 -13.27
CA MET A 100 -16.63 7.86 -12.01
C MET A 100 -18.13 7.91 -12.35
N LEU A 101 -18.71 6.76 -12.70
CA LEU A 101 -20.15 6.53 -12.65
C LEU A 101 -20.40 5.81 -11.34
N LEU A 102 -20.90 6.62 -10.41
CA LEU A 102 -21.59 6.20 -9.20
C LEU A 102 -22.61 5.12 -9.57
N TYR A 103 -22.49 3.97 -8.94
CA TYR A 103 -23.61 3.11 -8.54
C TYR A 103 -23.38 2.76 -7.07
#